data_AF-A0A0D6B3V0-F1
#
_entry.id   AF-A0A0D6B3V0-F1
#
_cell.length_a   1.000
_cell.length_b   1.000
_cell.length_c   1.000
_cell.angle_alpha   90.00
_cell.angle_beta   90.00
_cell.angle_gamma   90.00
#
_symmetry.space_group_name_H-M   'P 1'
#
loop_
_entity.id
_entity.type
_entity.pdbx_description
1 polymer ?
#
loop_
_entity_poly.entity_id
_entity_poly.type
_entity_poly.pdbx_seq_one_letter_code
_entity_poly.pdbx_strand_id
1 'polypeptide(L)'
;MSKTPATPSATAALEAALRAQAEGWGMMAWMGATMADHVRRTGSEMAAFARDEARRNAEAMQRLAACRTPESLTDWQGDYLGETVAVCRDEAERLARMQAEVCDVTLNRMTGWRD
;
A
#
# COMPACT_ATOMS: atom_id res chain seq x y z
N MET A 1 29.69 -48.42 -8.76
CA MET A 1 28.52 -48.49 -9.64
C MET A 1 27.73 -47.20 -9.47
N SER A 2 27.84 -46.27 -10.42
CA SER A 2 27.05 -45.02 -10.40
C SER A 2 25.61 -45.35 -10.80
N LYS A 3 24.64 -45.06 -9.94
CA LYS A 3 23.22 -45.15 -10.27
C LYS A 3 22.89 -44.06 -11.29
N THR A 4 22.54 -44.46 -12.51
CA THR A 4 21.95 -43.57 -13.52
C THR A 4 20.66 -42.97 -12.95
N PRO A 5 20.41 -41.64 -13.08
CA PRO A 5 19.16 -41.06 -12.62
C PRO A 5 18.02 -41.69 -13.41
N ALA A 6 16.98 -42.18 -12.74
CA ALA A 6 15.79 -42.68 -13.40
C ALA A 6 15.06 -41.51 -14.08
N THR A 7 14.91 -41.57 -15.41
CA THR A 7 14.15 -40.58 -16.16
C THR A 7 12.67 -40.67 -15.73
N PRO A 8 12.02 -39.55 -15.35
CA PRO A 8 10.62 -39.57 -14.94
C PRO A 8 9.73 -40.07 -16.09
N SER A 9 8.71 -40.86 -15.77
CA SER A 9 7.75 -41.32 -16.78
C SER A 9 6.97 -40.14 -17.37
N ALA A 10 6.48 -40.28 -18.60
CA ALA A 10 5.69 -39.24 -19.26
C ALA A 10 4.46 -38.82 -18.41
N THR A 11 3.84 -39.78 -17.70
CA THR A 11 2.75 -39.53 -16.77
C THR A 11 3.19 -38.70 -15.56
N ALA A 12 4.34 -39.01 -14.95
CA ALA A 12 4.86 -38.25 -13.82
C ALA A 12 5.25 -36.82 -14.22
N ALA A 13 5.79 -36.64 -15.44
CA ALA A 13 6.08 -35.32 -15.99
C ALA A 13 4.79 -34.51 -16.26
N LEU A 14 3.74 -35.14 -16.78
CA LEU A 14 2.44 -34.51 -17.00
C LEU A 14 1.78 -34.10 -15.69
N GLU A 15 1.77 -34.97 -14.68
CA GLU A 15 1.23 -34.65 -13.35
C GLU A 15 1.99 -33.49 -12.68
N ALA A 16 3.32 -33.48 -12.80
CA ALA A 16 4.14 -32.37 -12.30
C ALA A 16 3.81 -31.06 -13.00
N ALA A 17 3.62 -31.07 -14.32
CA ALA A 17 3.22 -29.89 -15.09
C ALA A 17 1.83 -29.37 -14.69
N LEU A 18 0.86 -30.27 -14.49
CA LEU A 18 -0.49 -29.90 -14.05
C LEU A 18 -0.49 -29.31 -12.62
N ARG A 19 0.32 -29.85 -11.71
CA ARG A 19 0.49 -29.29 -10.36
C ARG A 19 1.12 -27.90 -10.41
N ALA A 20 2.20 -27.73 -11.15
CA ALA A 20 2.84 -26.43 -11.32
C ALA A 20 1.88 -25.39 -11.95
N GLN A 21 1.04 -25.81 -12.90
CA GLN A 21 0.01 -24.95 -13.47
C GLN A 21 -1.03 -24.54 -12.43
N ALA A 22 -1.56 -25.50 -11.65
CA ALA A 22 -2.54 -25.21 -10.59
C ALA A 22 -1.97 -24.27 -9.52
N GLU A 23 -0.73 -24.49 -9.08
CA GLU A 23 -0.02 -23.62 -8.14
C GLU A 23 0.16 -22.20 -8.70
N GLY A 24 0.54 -22.08 -9.98
CA GLY A 24 0.67 -20.80 -10.66
C GLY A 24 -0.65 -20.01 -10.70
N TRP A 25 -1.77 -20.68 -11.00
CA TRP A 25 -3.09 -20.05 -10.99
C TRP A 25 -3.51 -19.63 -9.58
N GLY A 26 -3.23 -20.46 -8.58
CA GLY A 26 -3.44 -20.13 -7.18
C GLY A 26 -2.65 -18.88 -6.74
N MET A 27 -1.39 -18.76 -7.18
CA MET A 27 -0.57 -17.58 -6.89
C MET A 27 -1.13 -16.32 -7.55
N MET A 28 -1.55 -16.40 -8.82
CA MET A 28 -2.16 -15.26 -9.53
C MET A 28 -3.46 -14.79 -8.86
N ALA A 29 -4.34 -15.72 -8.48
CA ALA A 29 -5.58 -15.40 -7.77
C ALA A 29 -5.29 -14.73 -6.42
N TRP A 30 -4.32 -15.24 -5.67
CA TRP A 30 -3.92 -14.67 -4.38
C TRP A 30 -3.31 -13.27 -4.54
N MET A 31 -2.43 -13.04 -5.52
CA MET A 31 -1.86 -11.71 -5.79
C MET A 31 -2.96 -10.72 -6.18
N GLY A 32 -3.90 -11.14 -7.04
CA GLY A 32 -5.05 -10.31 -7.41
C GLY A 32 -5.89 -9.90 -6.21
N ALA A 33 -6.21 -10.83 -5.31
CA ALA A 33 -6.95 -10.56 -4.09
C ALA A 33 -6.18 -9.61 -3.14
N THR A 34 -4.87 -9.82 -2.99
CA THR A 34 -3.99 -8.98 -2.15
C THR A 34 -3.93 -7.55 -2.67
N MET A 35 -3.73 -7.37 -3.98
CA MET A 35 -3.73 -6.04 -4.60
C MET A 35 -5.09 -5.36 -4.53
N ALA A 36 -6.18 -6.10 -4.72
CA ALA A 36 -7.53 -5.55 -4.59
C ALA A 36 -7.81 -5.06 -3.15
N ASP A 37 -7.40 -5.81 -2.13
CA ASP A 37 -7.52 -5.38 -0.74
C ASP A 37 -6.67 -4.14 -0.45
N HIS A 38 -5.43 -4.10 -0.97
CA HIS A 38 -4.56 -2.94 -0.84
C HIS A 38 -5.20 -1.68 -1.45
N VAL A 39 -5.67 -1.76 -2.70
CA VAL A 39 -6.33 -0.63 -3.38
C VAL A 39 -7.56 -0.17 -2.61
N ARG A 40 -8.37 -1.10 -2.08
CA ARG A 40 -9.55 -0.77 -1.26
C ARG A 40 -9.16 -0.03 0.02
N ARG A 41 -8.14 -0.50 0.74
CA ARG A 41 -7.63 0.16 1.95
C ARG A 41 -7.10 1.54 1.62
N THR A 42 -6.15 1.63 0.69
CA THR A 42 -5.54 2.90 0.24
C THR A 42 -6.60 3.90 -0.23
N GLY A 43 -7.60 3.47 -1.00
CA GLY A 43 -8.70 4.34 -1.43
C GLY A 43 -9.56 4.86 -0.27
N SER A 44 -9.87 4.01 0.70
CA SER A 44 -10.60 4.41 1.93
C SER A 44 -9.82 5.44 2.72
N GLU A 45 -8.51 5.25 2.78
CA GLU A 45 -7.58 6.10 3.49
C GLU A 45 -7.40 7.48 2.83
N MET A 46 -7.26 7.53 1.51
CA MET A 46 -7.26 8.77 0.76
C MET A 46 -8.59 9.53 0.89
N ALA A 47 -9.72 8.81 0.94
CA ALA A 47 -11.03 9.44 1.13
C ALA A 47 -11.19 10.03 2.54
N ALA A 48 -10.64 9.37 3.57
CA ALA A 48 -10.59 9.91 4.93
C ALA A 48 -9.70 11.17 4.96
N PHE A 49 -8.49 11.08 4.41
CA PHE A 49 -7.56 12.21 4.32
C PHE A 49 -8.19 13.42 3.60
N ALA A 50 -8.82 13.22 2.45
CA ALA A 50 -9.47 14.30 1.70
C ALA A 50 -10.60 14.98 2.50
N ARG A 51 -11.36 14.21 3.28
CA ARG A 51 -12.41 14.75 4.15
C ARG A 51 -11.83 15.58 5.28
N ASP A 52 -10.78 15.07 5.93
CA ASP A 52 -10.11 15.79 7.00
C ASP A 52 -9.43 17.05 6.49
N GLU A 53 -8.85 17.00 5.30
CA GLU A 53 -8.25 18.16 4.65
C GLU A 53 -9.29 19.21 4.30
N ALA A 54 -10.44 18.82 3.75
CA ALA A 54 -11.53 19.75 3.49
C ALA A 54 -12.01 20.45 4.77
N ARG A 55 -12.08 19.73 5.90
CA ARG A 55 -12.42 20.30 7.21
C ARG A 55 -11.35 21.28 7.68
N ARG A 56 -10.07 20.88 7.66
CA ARG A 56 -8.94 21.76 8.01
C ARG A 56 -8.92 23.03 7.17
N ASN A 57 -9.17 22.92 5.87
CA ASN A 57 -9.22 24.08 4.99
C ASN A 57 -10.36 25.03 5.32
N ALA A 58 -11.54 24.50 5.67
CA ALA A 58 -12.66 25.33 6.12
C ALA A 58 -12.32 26.08 7.42
N GLU A 59 -11.70 25.38 8.38
CA GLU A 59 -11.23 25.98 9.64
C GLU A 59 -10.14 27.04 9.40
N ALA A 60 -9.18 26.76 8.51
CA ALA A 60 -8.14 27.70 8.12
C ALA A 60 -8.71 28.96 7.47
N MET A 61 -9.69 28.83 6.57
CA MET A 61 -10.38 29.97 5.96
C MET A 61 -11.16 30.79 6.98
N GLN A 62 -11.80 30.15 7.98
CA GLN A 62 -12.46 30.87 9.07
C GLN A 62 -11.45 31.68 9.90
N ARG A 63 -10.29 31.10 10.22
CA ARG A 63 -9.21 31.79 10.94
C ARG A 63 -8.64 32.95 10.11
N LEU A 64 -8.45 32.76 8.80
CA LEU A 64 -8.02 33.81 7.88
C LEU A 64 -9.01 34.98 7.86
N ALA A 65 -10.31 34.70 7.75
CA ALA A 65 -11.35 35.73 7.74
C ALA A 65 -11.43 36.53 9.07
N ALA A 66 -10.96 35.94 10.16
CA ALA A 66 -10.90 36.58 11.47
C ALA A 66 -9.66 37.47 11.68
N CYS A 67 -8.65 37.39 10.81
CA CYS A 67 -7.43 38.20 10.92
C CYS A 67 -7.75 39.69 10.74
N ARG A 68 -7.21 40.54 11.63
CA ARG A 68 -7.47 41.99 11.64
C ARG A 68 -6.21 42.84 11.49
N THR A 69 -5.03 42.23 11.58
CA THR A 69 -3.74 42.93 11.46
C THR A 69 -2.78 42.16 10.56
N PRO A 70 -1.80 42.84 9.94
CA PRO A 70 -0.75 42.19 9.17
C PRO A 70 0.00 41.11 9.96
N GLU A 71 0.28 41.35 11.24
CA GLU A 71 0.96 40.39 12.12
C GLU A 71 0.13 39.11 12.28
N SER A 72 -1.17 39.25 12.57
CA SER A 72 -2.08 38.10 12.69
C SER A 72 -2.20 37.29 11.40
N LEU A 73 -2.04 37.94 10.25
CA LEU A 73 -2.04 37.28 8.95
C LEU A 73 -0.74 36.49 8.72
N THR A 74 0.42 37.06 9.08
CA THR A 74 1.70 36.37 8.97
C THR A 74 1.79 35.17 9.91
N ASP A 75 1.31 35.31 11.15
CA ASP A 75 1.24 34.20 12.10
C ASP A 75 0.34 33.07 11.56
N TRP A 76 -0.85 33.42 11.05
CA TRP A 76 -1.76 32.46 10.41
C TRP A 76 -1.10 31.73 9.22
N GLN A 77 -0.36 32.44 8.36
CA GLN A 77 0.33 31.83 7.21
C GLN A 77 1.40 30.83 7.66
N GLY A 78 2.17 31.17 8.70
CA GLY A 78 3.19 30.30 9.26
C GLY A 78 2.59 29.02 9.84
N ASP A 79 1.56 29.17 10.68
CA ASP A 79 0.83 28.05 11.28
C ASP A 79 0.22 27.15 10.21
N TYR A 80 -0.52 27.72 9.26
CA TYR A 80 -1.18 26.97 8.19
C TYR A 80 -0.18 26.17 7.34
N LEU A 81 0.92 26.79 6.89
CA LEU A 81 1.92 26.10 6.09
C LEU A 81 2.62 24.98 6.89
N GLY A 82 2.96 25.24 8.15
CA GLY A 82 3.57 24.25 9.03
C GLY A 82 2.67 23.04 9.27
N GLU A 83 1.40 23.30 9.60
CA GLU A 83 0.37 22.28 9.80
C GLU A 83 0.12 21.47 8.51
N THR A 84 -0.10 22.11 7.37
CA THR A 84 -0.35 21.42 6.09
C THR A 84 0.84 20.53 5.69
N VAL A 85 2.08 21.01 5.84
CA VAL A 85 3.27 20.21 5.53
C VAL A 85 3.37 19.00 6.45
N ALA A 86 3.15 19.18 7.76
CA ALA A 86 3.19 18.08 8.72
C ALA A 86 2.14 17.01 8.39
N VAL A 87 0.90 17.42 8.12
CA VAL A 87 -0.19 16.50 7.81
C VAL A 87 0.06 15.75 6.50
N CYS A 88 0.49 16.43 5.43
CA CYS A 88 0.82 15.79 4.17
C CYS A 88 1.98 14.79 4.31
N ARG A 89 3.00 15.13 5.12
CA ARG A 89 4.11 14.22 5.42
C ARG A 89 3.61 12.97 6.14
N ASP A 90 2.80 13.13 7.18
CA ASP A 90 2.32 12.02 7.99
C ASP A 90 1.43 11.08 7.17
N GLU A 91 0.61 11.61 6.26
CA GLU A 91 -0.17 10.80 5.32
C GLU A 91 0.72 10.07 4.30
N ALA A 92 1.73 10.75 3.74
CA ALA A 92 2.68 10.11 2.83
C ALA A 92 3.43 8.96 3.50
N GLU A 93 3.85 9.13 4.75
CA GLU A 93 4.50 8.07 5.54
C GLU A 93 3.55 6.88 5.76
N ARG A 94 2.28 7.17 6.02
CA ARG A 94 1.26 6.15 6.21
C ARG A 94 1.00 5.33 4.94
N LEU A 95 0.87 5.99 3.79
CA LEU A 95 0.76 5.33 2.49
C LEU A 95 2.00 4.48 2.18
N ALA A 96 3.20 4.98 2.51
CA ALA A 96 4.44 4.23 2.34
C ALA A 96 4.45 2.96 3.21
N ARG A 97 3.98 3.02 4.46
CA ARG A 97 3.84 1.84 5.34
C ARG A 97 2.84 0.83 4.78
N MET A 98 1.69 1.27 4.28
CA MET A 98 0.70 0.40 3.65
C MET A 98 1.25 -0.32 2.41
N GLN A 99 2.06 0.38 1.62
CA GLN A 99 2.74 -0.23 0.46
C GLN A 99 3.81 -1.23 0.90
N ALA A 100 4.60 -0.90 1.92
CA ALA A 100 5.61 -1.79 2.47
C ALA A 100 4.99 -3.09 3.01
N GLU A 101 3.87 -3.01 3.74
CA GLU A 101 3.14 -4.18 4.24
C GLU A 101 2.78 -5.16 3.12
N VAL A 102 2.28 -4.66 1.98
CA VAL A 102 1.95 -5.51 0.83
C VAL A 102 3.17 -6.10 0.17
N CYS A 103 4.25 -5.32 0.05
CA CYS A 103 5.52 -5.82 -0.46
C CYS A 103 6.06 -6.95 0.42
N ASP A 104 6.02 -6.80 1.74
CA ASP A 104 6.49 -7.82 2.70
C ASP A 104 5.62 -9.08 2.64
N VAL A 105 4.29 -8.93 2.63
CA VAL A 105 3.36 -10.06 2.48
C VAL A 105 3.60 -10.81 1.17
N THR A 106 3.83 -10.07 0.08
CA THR A 106 4.12 -10.63 -1.25
C THR A 106 5.47 -11.36 -1.24
N LEU A 107 6.51 -10.74 -0.70
CA LEU A 107 7.85 -11.31 -0.62
C LEU A 107 7.85 -12.60 0.22
N ASN A 108 7.20 -12.59 1.39
CA ASN A 108 7.08 -13.76 2.25
C ASN A 108 6.34 -14.89 1.55
N ARG A 109 5.26 -14.59 0.82
CA ARG A 109 4.53 -15.60 0.03
C ARG A 109 5.40 -16.15 -1.11
N MET A 110 6.18 -15.29 -1.76
CA MET A 110 7.08 -15.64 -2.86
C MET A 110 8.41 -16.26 -2.41
N THR A 111 8.69 -16.38 -1.13
CA THR A 111 9.96 -16.96 -0.64
C THR A 111 9.77 -18.05 0.42
N GLY A 112 8.61 -18.11 1.07
CA GLY A 112 8.28 -19.05 2.16
C GLY A 112 8.10 -20.53 1.76
N TRP A 113 8.54 -20.92 0.56
CA TRP A 113 8.62 -22.28 0.04
C TRP A 113 10.07 -22.81 0.11
N ARG A 114 10.98 -22.03 0.70
CA ARG A 114 12.40 -22.37 0.91
C ARG A 114 12.72 -22.91 2.32
N ASP A 115 11.75 -22.92 3.23
CA ASP A 115 11.83 -23.56 4.56
C ASP A 115 10.89 -24.78 4.62
#